data_AF-A0A7S2EBG8-F1
#
_entry.id   AF-A0A7S2EBG8-F1
#
_cell.length_a   1.000
_cell.length_b   1.000
_cell.length_c   1.000
_cell.angle_alpha   90.00
_cell.angle_beta   90.00
_cell.angle_gamma   90.00
#
_symmetry.space_group_name_H-M   'P 1'
#
loop_
_entity.id
_entity.type
_entity.pdbx_description
1 polymer ?
#
loop_
_entity_poly.entity_id
_entity_poly.type
_entity_poly.pdbx_seq_one_letter_code
_entity_poly.pdbx_strand_id
1 'polypeptide(L)'
;VKAEGAGDGGGAGTSSDDGSGGGQEGEVAVERPTLPPLPDDLKQKCSVNNTSTAEGVDECESLCAPASCCFLPPAHVLSCVNDDTLLDCEAYEDACMTLDVEVLAPMYDLTQVCSRDFLKTDDGKWKCREACNGGGCCG
;
A
#
# COMPACT_ATOMS: atom_id res chain seq x y z
N VAL A 1 -32.47 51.00 9.01
CA VAL A 1 -33.55 51.15 8.00
C VAL A 1 -33.45 49.96 7.06
N LYS A 2 -34.35 48.97 7.19
CA LYS A 2 -35.58 48.82 6.40
C LYS A 2 -35.22 48.47 4.93
N ALA A 3 -35.67 47.41 4.27
CA ALA A 3 -36.76 46.45 4.42
C ALA A 3 -36.41 45.23 3.52
N GLU A 4 -36.68 43.97 3.88
CA GLU A 4 -37.93 43.19 3.79
C GLU A 4 -38.26 42.59 2.41
N GLY A 5 -38.52 41.27 2.45
CA GLY A 5 -39.55 40.56 1.68
C GLY A 5 -39.06 39.77 0.46
N ALA A 6 -39.64 38.64 0.05
CA ALA A 6 -40.60 37.66 0.61
C ALA A 6 -40.83 36.60 -0.51
N GLY A 7 -41.27 35.39 -0.17
CA GLY A 7 -41.77 34.35 -1.10
C GLY A 7 -41.13 33.00 -0.83
N ASP A 8 -41.72 32.09 -0.05
CA ASP A 8 -42.97 31.31 -0.23
C ASP A 8 -42.94 30.36 -1.43
N GLY A 9 -43.15 29.07 -1.14
CA GLY A 9 -43.21 28.02 -2.15
C GLY A 9 -43.12 26.64 -1.51
N GLY A 10 -44.20 26.22 -0.86
CA GLY A 10 -44.37 24.85 -0.36
C GLY A 10 -44.40 23.82 -1.49
N GLY A 11 -43.88 22.63 -1.19
CA GLY A 11 -43.99 21.45 -2.03
C GLY A 11 -44.00 20.20 -1.16
N ALA A 12 -45.20 19.82 -0.72
CA ALA A 12 -45.44 18.49 -0.15
C ALA A 12 -45.41 17.46 -1.28
N GLY A 13 -44.56 16.45 -1.13
CA GLY A 13 -44.49 15.29 -2.00
C GLY A 13 -44.17 14.07 -1.17
N THR A 14 -45.21 13.43 -0.65
CA THR A 14 -45.17 12.08 -0.07
C THR A 14 -45.02 11.08 -1.21
N SER A 15 -44.01 10.22 -1.17
CA SER A 15 -44.05 8.93 -1.87
C SER A 15 -43.26 7.94 -1.04
N SER A 16 -44.02 7.02 -0.46
CA SER A 16 -43.56 5.83 0.24
C SER A 16 -43.12 4.81 -0.82
N ASP A 17 -41.84 4.46 -0.81
CA ASP A 17 -41.36 3.26 -1.49
C ASP A 17 -40.80 2.31 -0.43
N ASP A 18 -41.67 1.39 -0.05
CA ASP A 18 -41.41 0.22 0.79
C ASP A 18 -40.64 -0.79 -0.04
N GLY A 19 -39.30 -0.69 0.01
CA GLY A 19 -38.38 -1.63 -0.61
C GLY A 19 -37.97 -2.72 0.37
N SER A 20 -38.88 -3.65 0.67
CA SER A 20 -38.56 -4.95 1.28
C SER A 20 -37.72 -5.78 0.29
N GLY A 21 -36.41 -5.53 0.27
CA GLY A 21 -35.42 -6.41 -0.35
C GLY A 21 -34.90 -7.40 0.69
N GLY A 22 -35.33 -8.65 0.57
CA GLY A 22 -34.99 -9.72 1.50
C GLY A 22 -33.49 -9.87 1.71
N GLY A 23 -33.14 -10.19 2.97
CA GLY A 23 -31.84 -10.71 3.34
C GLY A 23 -31.48 -11.88 2.44
N GLN A 24 -30.57 -11.62 1.52
CA GLN A 24 -29.52 -12.57 1.25
C GLN A 24 -28.32 -11.98 1.99
N GLU A 25 -28.22 -12.34 3.27
CA GLU A 25 -26.93 -12.49 3.91
C GLU A 25 -26.22 -13.56 3.09
N GLY A 26 -25.66 -13.14 1.95
CA GLY A 26 -24.59 -13.88 1.34
C GLY A 26 -23.50 -13.86 2.39
N GLU A 27 -23.43 -14.91 3.19
CA GLU A 27 -22.15 -15.47 3.56
C GLU A 27 -21.41 -15.65 2.24
N VAL A 28 -20.71 -14.59 1.83
CA VAL A 28 -19.58 -14.73 0.94
C VAL A 28 -18.66 -15.58 1.78
N ALA A 29 -18.70 -16.90 1.57
CA ALA A 29 -17.66 -17.79 2.04
C ALA A 29 -16.39 -17.20 1.42
N VAL A 30 -15.69 -16.38 2.21
CA VAL A 30 -14.39 -15.88 1.82
C VAL A 30 -13.53 -17.12 1.87
N GLU A 31 -13.45 -17.82 0.73
CA GLU A 31 -12.50 -18.90 0.57
C GLU A 31 -11.15 -18.30 0.89
N ARG A 32 -10.48 -18.88 1.90
CA ARG A 32 -9.17 -18.37 2.32
C ARG A 32 -8.27 -18.37 1.08
N PRO A 33 -7.51 -17.28 0.85
CA PRO A 33 -6.59 -17.23 -0.28
C PRO A 33 -5.71 -18.47 -0.30
N THR A 34 -5.62 -19.12 -1.45
CA THR A 34 -4.78 -20.29 -1.65
C THR A 34 -3.40 -19.83 -2.08
N LEU A 35 -2.38 -20.33 -1.41
CA LEU A 35 -0.98 -20.02 -1.71
C LEU A 35 -0.53 -20.91 -2.88
N PRO A 36 0.07 -20.35 -3.95
CA PRO A 36 0.63 -21.16 -5.03
C PRO A 36 1.89 -21.90 -4.56
N PRO A 37 2.29 -22.96 -5.29
CA PRO A 37 3.54 -23.65 -5.01
C PRO A 37 4.73 -22.71 -5.18
N LEU A 38 5.73 -22.88 -4.31
CA LEU A 38 6.95 -22.10 -4.32
C LEU A 38 7.69 -22.27 -5.67
N PRO A 39 7.98 -21.17 -6.40
CA PRO A 39 8.78 -21.24 -7.61
C PRO A 39 10.22 -21.61 -7.29
N ASP A 40 10.80 -22.56 -8.02
CA ASP A 40 12.21 -22.96 -7.84
C ASP A 40 13.20 -21.80 -8.01
N ASP A 41 12.87 -20.86 -8.92
CA ASP A 41 13.68 -19.69 -9.22
C ASP A 41 13.48 -18.51 -8.25
N LEU A 42 12.55 -18.60 -7.29
CA LEU A 42 12.18 -17.47 -6.42
C LEU A 42 13.40 -16.93 -5.66
N LYS A 43 14.19 -17.81 -5.02
CA LYS A 43 15.39 -17.42 -4.28
C LYS A 43 16.45 -16.79 -5.19
N GLN A 44 16.57 -17.25 -6.43
CA GLN A 44 17.51 -16.69 -7.37
C GLN A 44 17.05 -15.31 -7.81
N LYS A 45 15.80 -15.17 -8.25
CA LYS A 45 15.20 -13.93 -8.76
C LYS A 45 15.12 -12.84 -7.69
N CYS A 46 14.79 -13.22 -6.47
CA CYS A 46 14.77 -12.33 -5.31
C CYS A 46 16.10 -12.22 -4.56
N SER A 47 17.20 -12.73 -5.12
CA SER A 47 18.53 -12.51 -4.53
C SER A 47 18.98 -11.07 -4.70
N VAL A 48 19.79 -10.58 -3.74
CA VAL A 48 20.37 -9.22 -3.72
C VAL A 48 20.99 -8.83 -5.07
N ASN A 49 21.63 -9.77 -5.76
CA ASN A 49 22.27 -9.50 -7.05
C ASN A 49 21.26 -9.18 -8.17
N ASN A 50 20.08 -9.81 -8.14
CA ASN A 50 19.03 -9.56 -9.14
C ASN A 50 18.17 -8.36 -8.75
N THR A 51 17.85 -8.20 -7.47
CA THR A 51 17.12 -7.03 -6.95
C THR A 51 17.94 -5.74 -6.95
N SER A 52 19.23 -5.77 -7.33
CA SER A 52 20.05 -4.56 -7.53
C SER A 52 19.65 -3.73 -8.76
N THR A 53 18.67 -4.19 -9.55
CA THR A 53 18.18 -3.50 -10.75
C THR A 53 16.67 -3.34 -10.68
N ALA A 54 16.13 -2.26 -11.26
CA ALA A 54 14.69 -2.03 -11.29
C ALA A 54 13.91 -3.19 -11.94
N GLU A 55 14.48 -3.82 -12.96
CA GLU A 55 13.89 -4.99 -13.62
C GLU A 55 13.86 -6.20 -12.69
N GLY A 56 14.95 -6.51 -11.98
CA GLY A 56 14.96 -7.65 -11.06
C GLY A 56 14.14 -7.44 -9.79
N VAL A 57 13.91 -6.19 -9.36
CA VAL A 57 12.92 -5.85 -8.34
C VAL A 57 11.50 -6.17 -8.82
N ASP A 58 11.13 -5.71 -10.01
CA ASP A 58 9.79 -5.96 -10.61
C ASP A 58 9.54 -7.46 -10.84
N GLU A 59 10.56 -8.20 -11.29
CA GLU A 59 10.49 -9.65 -11.44
C GLU A 59 10.28 -10.35 -10.08
N CYS A 60 11.03 -9.95 -9.05
CA CYS A 60 10.87 -10.52 -7.72
C CYS A 60 9.50 -10.17 -7.12
N GLU A 61 9.05 -8.92 -7.24
CA GLU A 61 7.74 -8.46 -6.75
C GLU A 61 6.61 -9.25 -7.41
N SER A 62 6.69 -9.46 -8.73
CA SER A 62 5.71 -10.26 -9.47
C SER A 62 5.63 -11.71 -8.98
N LEU A 63 6.77 -12.30 -8.57
CA LEU A 63 6.82 -13.66 -8.03
C LEU A 63 6.34 -13.72 -6.56
N CYS A 64 6.51 -12.64 -5.81
CA CYS A 64 6.12 -12.52 -4.41
C CYS A 64 4.66 -12.08 -4.20
N ALA A 65 4.06 -11.38 -5.18
CA ALA A 65 2.70 -10.87 -5.10
C ALA A 65 1.64 -11.93 -4.76
N PRO A 66 1.68 -13.17 -5.31
CA PRO A 66 0.74 -14.22 -4.93
C PRO A 66 0.86 -14.68 -3.47
N ALA A 67 2.03 -14.51 -2.87
CA ALA A 67 2.30 -14.82 -1.47
C ALA A 67 2.09 -13.62 -0.53
N SER A 68 1.49 -12.53 -1.02
CA SER A 68 1.17 -11.35 -0.20
C SER A 68 0.31 -11.68 1.03
N CYS A 69 -0.50 -12.73 0.96
CA CYS A 69 -1.31 -13.24 2.07
C CYS A 69 -0.50 -13.83 3.24
N CYS A 70 0.78 -14.19 3.02
CA CYS A 70 1.67 -14.70 4.05
C CYS A 70 2.16 -13.60 4.99
N PHE A 71 2.29 -12.35 4.51
CA PHE A 71 2.72 -11.21 5.31
C PHE A 71 1.59 -10.61 6.17
N LEU A 72 0.41 -11.23 6.17
CA LEU A 72 -0.73 -10.80 6.98
C LEU A 72 -0.84 -11.66 8.25
N PRO A 73 -1.21 -11.06 9.39
CA PRO A 73 -1.41 -11.82 10.63
C PRO A 73 -2.37 -13.00 10.41
N PRO A 74 -2.16 -14.18 11.02
CA PRO A 74 -3.00 -15.36 10.81
C PRO A 74 -4.50 -15.15 11.10
N ALA A 75 -4.82 -14.19 11.97
CA ALA A 75 -6.19 -13.80 12.31
C ALA A 75 -6.86 -12.92 11.26
N HIS A 76 -6.13 -12.45 10.25
CA HIS A 76 -6.65 -11.59 9.19
C HIS A 76 -7.43 -12.42 8.16
N VAL A 77 -8.57 -11.91 7.72
CA VAL A 77 -9.47 -12.61 6.77
C VAL A 77 -8.82 -12.92 5.42
N LEU A 78 -7.86 -12.09 5.00
CA LEU A 78 -7.05 -12.29 3.78
C LEU A 78 -5.75 -13.08 4.03
N SER A 79 -5.50 -13.55 5.25
CA SER A 79 -4.30 -14.35 5.52
C SER A 79 -4.50 -15.79 5.06
N CYS A 80 -3.52 -16.29 4.33
CA CYS A 80 -3.44 -17.69 3.93
C CYS A 80 -2.67 -18.54 4.95
N VAL A 81 -2.11 -17.93 6.00
CA VAL A 81 -1.26 -18.61 7.00
C VAL A 81 -2.08 -19.59 7.83
N ASN A 82 -1.68 -20.85 7.81
CA ASN A 82 -2.23 -21.95 8.60
C ASN A 82 -1.17 -23.06 8.77
N ASP A 83 -1.48 -24.12 9.53
CA ASP A 83 -0.51 -25.19 9.80
C ASP A 83 0.01 -25.88 8.51
N ASP A 84 -0.78 -25.94 7.45
CA ASP A 84 -0.40 -26.57 6.17
C ASP A 84 0.44 -25.63 5.28
N THR A 85 0.17 -24.32 5.31
CA THR A 85 0.84 -23.32 4.46
C THR A 85 1.98 -22.58 5.16
N LEU A 86 2.21 -22.84 6.45
CA LEU A 86 3.22 -22.13 7.25
C LEU A 86 4.62 -22.25 6.65
N LEU A 87 5.02 -23.46 6.26
CA LEU A 87 6.34 -23.73 5.70
C LEU A 87 6.55 -23.03 4.34
N ASP A 88 5.51 -23.00 3.51
CA ASP A 88 5.55 -22.31 2.23
C ASP A 88 5.63 -20.80 2.44
N CYS A 89 4.85 -20.27 3.38
CA CYS A 89 4.92 -18.86 3.76
C CYS A 89 6.30 -18.45 4.27
N GLU A 90 6.93 -19.25 5.14
CA GLU A 90 8.31 -19.00 5.59
C GLU A 90 9.30 -18.98 4.42
N ALA A 91 9.12 -19.85 3.43
CA ALA A 91 9.99 -19.88 2.25
C ALA A 91 9.79 -18.66 1.33
N TYR A 92 8.55 -18.18 1.20
CA TYR A 92 8.26 -16.92 0.52
C TYR A 92 8.83 -15.74 1.30
N GLU A 93 8.66 -15.68 2.61
CA GLU A 93 9.22 -14.62 3.46
C GLU A 93 10.76 -14.54 3.32
N ASP A 94 11.45 -15.68 3.40
CA ASP A 94 12.91 -15.77 3.25
C ASP A 94 13.40 -15.18 1.91
N ALA A 95 12.67 -15.39 0.82
CA ALA A 95 13.04 -14.87 -0.49
C ALA A 95 12.60 -13.41 -0.70
N CYS A 96 11.36 -13.10 -0.35
CA CYS A 96 10.67 -11.87 -0.70
C CYS A 96 10.97 -10.69 0.25
N MET A 97 11.40 -10.95 1.49
CA MET A 97 11.80 -9.88 2.42
C MET A 97 13.02 -9.08 1.94
N THR A 98 13.74 -9.57 0.92
CA THR A 98 14.80 -8.79 0.27
C THR A 98 14.28 -7.49 -0.36
N LEU A 99 13.01 -7.45 -0.78
CA LEU A 99 12.35 -6.25 -1.29
C LEU A 99 12.11 -5.18 -0.20
N ASP A 100 12.02 -5.59 1.06
CA ASP A 100 11.88 -4.67 2.21
C ASP A 100 13.20 -3.97 2.59
N VAL A 101 14.34 -4.44 2.06
CA VAL A 101 15.67 -3.90 2.39
C VAL A 101 15.96 -2.56 1.68
N GLU A 102 15.14 -2.15 0.70
CA GLU A 102 15.40 -0.94 -0.10
C GLU A 102 14.33 0.16 -0.06
N VAL A 103 13.35 0.12 0.85
CA VAL A 103 12.55 1.32 1.17
C VAL A 103 13.20 2.16 2.29
N LEU A 104 14.23 1.62 2.95
CA LEU A 104 15.05 2.33 3.95
C LEU A 104 16.51 2.56 3.51
N ALA A 105 16.85 2.35 2.23
CA ALA A 105 17.92 3.15 1.66
C ALA A 105 17.43 4.61 1.75
N PRO A 106 18.14 5.50 2.46
CA PRO A 106 17.61 6.81 2.82
C PRO A 106 17.28 7.56 1.53
N MET A 107 16.00 7.71 1.21
CA MET A 107 15.59 8.24 -0.10
C MET A 107 16.23 9.59 -0.40
N TYR A 108 16.67 10.36 0.59
CA TYR A 108 17.23 11.69 0.40
C TYR A 108 18.32 11.92 1.46
N ASP A 109 19.61 11.87 1.09
CA ASP A 109 20.66 12.45 1.93
C ASP A 109 20.37 13.95 2.01
N LEU A 110 19.94 14.42 3.19
CA LEU A 110 19.61 15.83 3.41
C LEU A 110 20.75 16.76 2.99
N THR A 111 22.01 16.33 3.11
CA THR A 111 23.17 17.12 2.67
C THR A 111 23.25 17.26 1.15
N GLN A 112 22.78 16.27 0.38
CA GLN A 112 22.72 16.33 -1.08
C GLN A 112 21.53 17.17 -1.55
N VAL A 113 20.41 17.06 -0.85
CA VAL A 113 19.10 17.59 -1.27
C VAL A 113 18.96 19.06 -0.88
N CYS A 114 19.43 19.38 0.32
CA CYS A 114 19.56 20.74 0.81
C CYS A 114 20.96 21.31 0.51
N SER A 115 21.70 20.69 -0.42
CA SER A 115 22.98 21.24 -0.88
C SER A 115 22.76 22.60 -1.55
N ARG A 116 23.80 23.44 -1.46
CA ARG A 116 23.78 24.81 -1.98
C ARG A 116 23.53 24.90 -3.49
N ASP A 117 23.75 23.81 -4.22
CA ASP A 117 23.51 23.74 -5.67
C ASP A 117 22.06 23.39 -6.00
N PHE A 118 21.41 22.51 -5.22
CA PHE A 118 20.00 22.17 -5.43
C PHE A 118 19.05 23.28 -4.98
N LEU A 119 19.40 24.01 -3.92
CA LEU A 119 18.64 25.17 -3.43
C LEU A 119 18.61 26.37 -4.40
N LYS A 120 19.40 26.34 -5.48
CA LYS A 120 19.36 27.37 -6.54
C LYS A 120 18.13 27.24 -7.44
N THR A 121 17.50 26.07 -7.46
CA THR A 121 16.32 25.78 -8.27
C THR A 121 15.06 25.77 -7.41
N ASP A 122 13.92 26.14 -7.98
CA ASP A 122 12.66 26.11 -7.22
C ASP A 122 12.20 24.67 -6.90
N ASP A 123 12.45 23.72 -7.80
CA ASP A 123 12.28 22.29 -7.54
C ASP A 123 13.14 21.78 -6.38
N GLY A 124 14.43 22.14 -6.34
CA GLY A 124 15.33 21.71 -5.27
C GLY A 124 14.97 22.32 -3.91
N LYS A 125 14.50 23.57 -3.87
CA LYS A 125 13.96 24.17 -2.64
C LYS A 125 12.72 23.45 -2.13
N TRP A 126 11.80 23.09 -3.02
CA TRP A 126 10.60 22.35 -2.65
C TRP A 126 10.94 20.96 -2.10
N LYS A 127 11.82 20.21 -2.79
CA LYS A 127 12.26 18.88 -2.34
C LYS A 127 13.01 18.92 -1.01
N CYS A 128 13.89 19.90 -0.80
CA CYS A 128 14.54 20.10 0.50
C CYS A 128 13.51 20.41 1.59
N ARG A 129 12.53 21.28 1.34
CA ARG A 129 11.47 21.60 2.31
C ARG A 129 10.66 20.37 2.71
N GLU A 130 10.26 19.55 1.75
CA GLU A 130 9.53 18.30 2.03
C GLU A 130 10.37 17.33 2.85
N ALA A 131 11.66 17.16 2.49
CA ALA A 131 12.59 16.34 3.26
C ALA A 131 12.84 16.87 4.68
N CYS A 132 12.69 18.19 4.88
CA CYS A 132 12.85 18.87 6.17
C CYS A 132 11.56 18.98 7.01
N ASN A 133 10.44 18.42 6.55
CA ASN A 133 9.17 18.53 7.24
C ASN A 133 9.25 17.79 8.60
N GLY A 134 8.91 18.49 9.70
CA GLY A 134 9.07 17.98 11.07
C GLY A 134 10.31 18.45 11.83
N GLY A 135 11.12 19.36 11.27
CA GLY A 135 12.21 20.03 12.00
C GLY A 135 13.58 19.35 11.92
N GLY A 136 13.76 18.37 11.03
CA GLY A 136 15.03 17.66 10.81
C GLY A 136 16.16 18.51 10.20
N CYS A 137 15.90 19.77 9.84
CA CYS A 137 16.84 20.67 9.17
C CYS A 137 17.17 21.93 9.96
N CYS A 138 17.17 21.84 11.28
CA CYS A 138 17.67 22.89 12.15
C CYS A 138 19.14 22.64 12.49
N GLY A 139 20.07 23.32 11.79
CA GLY A 139 21.45 23.56 12.23
C GLY A 139 22.52 23.11 11.25
#